data_AF-A0A2G3Q010-F1
#
_entry.id   AF-A0A2G3Q010-F1
#
_cell.length_a   1.000
_cell.length_b   1.000
_cell.length_c   1.000
_cell.angle_alpha   90.00
_cell.angle_beta   90.00
_cell.angle_gamma   90.00
#
_symmetry.space_group_name_H-M   'P 1'
#
loop_
_entity.id
_entity.type
_entity.pdbx_description
1 polymer ?
#
loop_
_entity_poly.entity_id
_entity_poly.type
_entity_poly.pdbx_seq_one_letter_code
_entity_poly.pdbx_strand_id
1 'polypeptide(L)'
;MKEKLLQALWQLTLAQEKALEDDEIEEFEKFLNQKETLIHQLKVVREKEGMDWSETEKQLVKKLQEVDARMNTYFQQELEATKKEIGKIRNQKKVAHFYNHPYSTASEEGIFIDKRRT
;
A
#
# COMPACT_ATOMS: atom_id res chain seq x y z
N MET A 1 27.53 20.57 -1.01
CA MET A 1 26.09 20.63 -0.65
C MET A 1 25.34 19.40 -1.16
N LYS A 2 25.52 19.02 -2.44
CA LYS A 2 24.95 17.80 -3.05
C LYS A 2 25.18 16.48 -2.29
N GLU A 3 26.40 16.21 -1.83
CA GLU A 3 26.73 14.94 -1.15
C GLU A 3 25.94 14.75 0.15
N LYS A 4 25.74 15.83 0.91
CA LYS A 4 24.94 15.80 2.14
C LYS A 4 23.47 15.47 1.83
N LEU A 5 22.92 15.99 0.73
CA LEU A 5 21.55 15.69 0.30
C LEU A 5 21.43 14.22 -0.12
N LEU A 6 22.41 13.68 -0.83
CA LEU A 6 22.41 12.27 -1.24
C LEU A 6 22.56 11.32 -0.06
N GLN A 7 23.40 11.65 0.92
CA GLN A 7 23.51 10.88 2.16
C GLN A 7 22.21 10.93 2.96
N ALA A 8 21.57 12.10 3.06
CA ALA A 8 20.27 12.23 3.72
C ALA A 8 19.17 11.43 3.00
N LEU A 9 19.15 11.43 1.66
CA LEU A 9 18.26 10.60 0.86
C LEU A 9 18.49 9.11 1.10
N TRP A 10 19.75 8.69 1.22
CA TRP A 10 20.10 7.31 1.53
C TRP A 10 19.59 6.88 2.91
N GLN A 11 19.82 7.69 3.94
CA GLN A 11 19.35 7.40 5.29
C GLN A 11 17.81 7.33 5.35
N LEU A 12 17.12 8.26 4.68
CA LEU A 12 15.65 8.22 4.60
C LEU A 12 15.15 6.98 3.87
N THR A 13 15.83 6.56 2.80
CA THR A 13 15.42 5.37 2.03
C THR A 13 15.58 4.09 2.87
N LEU A 14 16.61 4.00 3.71
CA LEU A 14 16.76 2.90 4.68
C LEU A 14 15.71 2.96 5.79
N ALA A 15 15.39 4.16 6.28
CA ALA A 15 14.33 4.35 7.28
C ALA A 15 12.95 3.99 6.73
N GLN A 16 12.69 4.28 5.45
CA GLN A 16 11.49 3.86 4.73
C GLN A 16 11.40 2.33 4.61
N GLU A 17 12.48 1.68 4.19
CA GLU A 17 12.53 0.22 4.07
C GLU A 17 12.24 -0.43 5.43
N LYS A 18 12.84 0.08 6.50
CA LYS A 18 12.58 -0.41 7.86
C LYS A 18 11.15 -0.16 8.33
N ALA A 19 10.61 1.04 8.17
CA ALA A 19 9.23 1.34 8.56
C ALA A 19 8.22 0.47 7.80
N LEU A 20 8.54 0.09 6.56
CA LEU A 20 7.75 -0.84 5.76
C LEU A 20 7.84 -2.28 6.30
N GLU A 21 9.02 -2.74 6.73
CA GLU A 21 9.21 -4.04 7.36
C GLU A 21 8.51 -4.14 8.73
N ASP A 22 8.48 -3.04 9.48
CA ASP A 22 7.86 -2.94 10.81
C ASP A 22 6.34 -2.61 10.74
N ASP A 23 5.76 -2.50 9.53
CA ASP A 23 4.35 -2.15 9.28
C ASP A 23 3.93 -0.77 9.86
N GLU A 24 4.89 0.13 10.06
CA GLU A 24 4.70 1.49 10.60
C GLU A 24 4.31 2.48 9.48
N ILE A 25 3.09 2.34 8.95
CA ILE A 25 2.62 3.09 7.77
C ILE A 25 2.67 4.62 7.96
N GLU A 26 2.34 5.13 9.15
CA GLU A 26 2.38 6.57 9.42
C GLU A 26 3.81 7.15 9.37
N GLU A 27 4.80 6.41 9.89
CA GLU A 27 6.21 6.82 9.82
C GLU A 27 6.74 6.70 8.40
N PHE A 28 6.33 5.65 7.67
CA PHE A 28 6.64 5.51 6.25
C PHE A 28 6.17 6.73 5.43
N GLU A 29 4.92 7.18 5.63
CA GLU A 29 4.38 8.39 4.96
C GLU A 29 5.18 9.66 5.32
N LYS A 30 5.57 9.82 6.59
CA LYS A 30 6.42 10.95 7.00
C LYS A 30 7.75 10.93 6.25
N PHE A 31 8.40 9.78 6.15
CA PHE A 31 9.67 9.66 5.43
C PHE A 31 9.49 9.89 3.92
N LEU A 32 8.36 9.48 3.34
CA LEU A 32 8.03 9.75 1.94
C LEU A 32 7.99 11.26 1.64
N ASN A 33 7.27 12.01 2.48
CA ASN A 33 7.16 13.47 2.33
C ASN A 33 8.52 14.18 2.52
N GLN A 34 9.32 13.72 3.47
CA GLN A 34 10.68 14.23 3.69
C GLN A 34 11.60 13.95 2.50
N LYS A 35 11.52 12.73 1.93
CA LYS A 35 12.28 12.32 0.75
C LYS A 35 11.93 13.18 -0.46
N GLU A 36 10.65 13.46 -0.70
CA GLU A 36 10.21 14.34 -1.79
C GLU A 36 10.83 15.74 -1.67
N THR A 37 10.86 16.29 -0.45
CA THR A 37 11.48 17.58 -0.17
C THR A 37 12.97 17.59 -0.53
N LEU A 38 13.71 16.54 -0.16
CA LEU A 38 15.14 16.42 -0.49
C LEU A 38 15.39 16.22 -1.99
N ILE A 39 14.53 15.46 -2.68
CA ILE A 39 14.61 15.31 -4.15
C ILE A 39 14.42 16.67 -4.82
N HIS A 40 13.47 17.47 -4.34
CA HIS A 40 13.25 18.82 -4.86
C HIS A 40 14.47 19.72 -4.64
N GLN A 41 15.06 19.70 -3.44
CA GLN A 41 16.28 20.44 -3.16
C GLN A 41 17.44 20.01 -4.07
N LEU A 42 17.60 18.70 -4.30
CA LEU A 42 18.63 18.15 -5.19
C LEU A 42 18.43 18.62 -6.64
N LYS A 43 17.17 18.71 -7.10
CA LYS A 43 16.82 19.27 -8.42
C LYS A 43 17.21 20.75 -8.54
N VAL A 44 16.91 21.56 -7.52
CA VAL A 44 17.30 22.97 -7.49
C VAL A 44 18.83 23.15 -7.52
N VAL A 45 19.55 22.33 -6.76
CA VAL A 45 21.03 22.33 -6.78
C VAL A 45 21.55 21.97 -8.17
N ARG A 46 20.97 20.94 -8.81
CA ARG A 46 21.31 20.53 -10.18
C ARG A 46 21.15 21.66 -11.19
N GLU A 47 20.03 22.39 -11.12
CA GLU A 47 19.72 23.48 -12.05
C GLU A 47 20.62 24.71 -11.86
N LYS A 48 21.08 24.97 -10.63
CA LYS A 48 21.91 26.14 -10.31
C LYS A 48 23.41 25.93 -10.54
N GLU A 49 23.93 24.77 -10.16
CA GLU A 49 25.38 24.53 -10.13
C GLU A 49 25.88 23.78 -11.37
N GLY A 50 24.97 23.16 -12.15
CA GLY A 50 25.36 22.11 -13.09
C GLY A 50 25.82 20.87 -12.32
N MET A 51 25.56 19.68 -12.86
CA MET A 51 25.75 18.45 -12.08
C MET A 51 26.61 17.45 -12.82
N ASP A 52 27.93 17.60 -12.64
CA ASP A 52 28.84 16.49 -12.83
C ASP A 52 28.83 15.62 -11.57
N TRP A 53 28.24 14.44 -11.74
CA TRP A 53 28.21 13.40 -10.72
C TRP A 53 29.55 12.68 -10.71
N SER A 54 30.19 12.61 -9.54
CA SER A 54 31.31 11.71 -9.35
C SER A 54 30.85 10.26 -9.47
N GLU A 55 31.78 9.35 -9.72
CA GLU A 55 31.48 7.92 -9.80
C GLU A 55 30.85 7.38 -8.52
N THR A 56 31.30 7.87 -7.36
CA THR A 56 30.74 7.48 -6.06
C THR A 56 29.29 7.93 -5.88
N GLU A 57 28.94 9.11 -6.37
CA GLU A 57 27.56 9.63 -6.28
C GLU A 57 26.64 8.88 -7.25
N LYS A 58 27.12 8.51 -8.45
CA LYS A 58 26.37 7.67 -9.40
C LYS A 58 26.06 6.29 -8.81
N GLN A 59 27.04 5.67 -8.15
CA GLN A 59 26.85 4.39 -7.46
C GLN A 59 25.82 4.51 -6.33
N LEU A 60 25.82 5.61 -5.59
CA LEU A 60 24.85 5.85 -4.53
C LEU A 60 23.42 6.02 -5.08
N VAL A 61 23.25 6.76 -6.18
CA VAL A 61 21.95 6.88 -6.88
C VAL A 61 21.47 5.53 -7.37
N LYS A 62 22.35 4.70 -7.92
CA LYS A 62 21.98 3.36 -8.36
C LYS A 62 21.47 2.51 -7.19
N LYS A 63 22.15 2.55 -6.04
CA LYS A 63 21.69 1.86 -4.82
C LYS A 63 20.33 2.37 -4.35
N LEU A 64 20.11 3.68 -4.36
CA LEU A 64 18.81 4.28 -4.04
C LEU A 64 17.69 3.72 -4.94
N GLN A 65 17.93 3.67 -6.25
CA GLN A 65 16.97 3.13 -7.22
C GLN A 65 16.69 1.64 -7.00
N GLU A 66 17.71 0.86 -6.64
CA GLU A 66 17.56 -0.56 -6.34
C GLU A 66 16.67 -0.79 -5.11
N VAL A 67 16.87 -0.03 -4.03
CA VAL A 67 16.01 -0.12 -2.82
C VAL A 67 14.58 0.31 -3.14
N ASP A 68 14.41 1.43 -3.85
CA ASP A 68 13.09 1.93 -4.25
C ASP A 68 12.33 0.92 -5.14
N ALA A 69 13.02 0.22 -6.03
CA ALA A 69 12.41 -0.82 -6.86
C ALA A 69 11.91 -2.00 -6.02
N ARG A 70 12.66 -2.41 -4.98
CA ARG A 70 12.22 -3.47 -4.06
C ARG A 70 10.99 -3.06 -3.28
N MET A 71 10.99 -1.87 -2.68
CA MET A 71 9.84 -1.35 -1.95
C MET A 71 8.60 -1.23 -2.85
N ASN A 72 8.76 -0.73 -4.08
CA ASN A 72 7.64 -0.65 -5.03
C ASN A 72 7.06 -2.02 -5.38
N THR A 73 7.90 -3.05 -5.48
CA THR A 73 7.44 -4.42 -5.73
C THR A 73 6.61 -4.92 -4.54
N TYR A 74 7.07 -4.68 -3.32
CA TYR A 74 6.31 -4.99 -2.10
C TYR A 74 4.94 -4.30 -2.09
N PHE A 75 4.90 -2.99 -2.35
CA PHE A 75 3.64 -2.24 -2.42
C PHE A 75 2.66 -2.78 -3.46
N GLN A 76 3.16 -3.17 -4.64
CA GLN A 76 2.30 -3.76 -5.67
C GLN A 76 1.71 -5.10 -5.22
N GLN A 77 2.49 -5.92 -4.51
CA GLN A 77 2.01 -7.19 -3.97
C GLN A 77 0.92 -6.96 -2.91
N GLU A 78 1.14 -6.05 -1.97
CA GLU A 78 0.15 -5.70 -0.93
C GLU A 78 -1.12 -5.08 -1.50
N LEU A 79 -0.99 -4.21 -2.53
CA LEU A 79 -2.15 -3.65 -3.23
C LEU A 79 -2.99 -4.75 -3.89
N GLU A 80 -2.34 -5.71 -4.55
CA GLU A 80 -3.05 -6.83 -5.19
C GLU A 80 -3.68 -7.79 -4.17
N ALA A 81 -3.02 -8.03 -3.03
CA ALA A 81 -3.60 -8.78 -1.92
C ALA A 81 -4.87 -8.09 -1.38
N THR A 82 -4.77 -6.80 -1.08
CA THR A 82 -5.88 -5.96 -0.58
C THR A 82 -7.06 -5.94 -1.57
N LYS A 83 -6.80 -5.79 -2.88
CA LYS A 83 -7.85 -5.85 -3.92
C LYS A 83 -8.59 -7.20 -3.91
N LYS A 84 -7.86 -8.31 -3.77
CA LYS A 84 -8.46 -9.65 -3.70
C LYS A 84 -9.35 -9.79 -2.47
N GLU A 85 -8.92 -9.28 -1.31
CA GLU A 85 -9.71 -9.30 -0.09
C GLU A 85 -10.99 -8.47 -0.20
N ILE A 86 -10.91 -7.26 -0.73
CA ILE A 86 -12.09 -6.42 -1.03
C ILE A 86 -13.06 -7.17 -1.96
N GLY A 87 -12.53 -7.88 -2.97
CA GLY A 87 -13.32 -8.74 -3.87
C GLY A 87 -14.05 -9.85 -3.12
N LYS A 88 -13.37 -10.55 -2.20
CA LYS A 88 -13.97 -11.58 -1.35
C LYS A 88 -15.08 -11.01 -0.47
N ILE A 89 -14.85 -9.88 0.19
CA ILE A 89 -15.84 -9.21 1.04
C ILE A 89 -17.09 -8.82 0.22
N ARG A 90 -16.91 -8.27 -0.98
CA ARG A 90 -18.02 -7.93 -1.88
C ARG A 90 -18.83 -9.17 -2.29
N ASN A 91 -18.15 -10.27 -2.61
CA ASN A 91 -18.81 -11.53 -2.96
C ASN A 91 -19.56 -12.12 -1.76
N GLN A 92 -18.96 -12.12 -0.57
CA GLN A 92 -19.62 -12.54 0.67
C GLN A 92 -20.87 -11.70 0.96
N LYS A 93 -20.81 -10.38 0.80
CA LYS A 93 -21.98 -9.50 0.95
C LYS A 93 -23.08 -9.83 -0.06
N LYS A 94 -22.72 -10.12 -1.32
CA LYS A 94 -23.70 -10.55 -2.34
C LYS A 94 -24.34 -11.88 -1.95
N VAL A 95 -23.55 -12.89 -1.60
CA VAL A 95 -24.06 -14.19 -1.14
C VAL A 95 -24.97 -14.01 0.07
N ALA A 96 -24.53 -13.29 1.11
CA ALA A 96 -25.37 -13.00 2.28
C ALA A 96 -26.69 -12.32 1.89
N HIS A 97 -26.68 -11.35 0.98
CA HIS A 97 -27.91 -10.73 0.47
C HIS A 97 -28.82 -11.72 -0.27
N PHE A 98 -28.27 -12.54 -1.17
CA PHE A 98 -29.02 -13.54 -1.94
C PHE A 98 -29.58 -14.68 -1.09
N TYR A 99 -28.90 -15.07 -0.01
CA TYR A 99 -29.32 -16.17 0.86
C TYR A 99 -30.13 -15.70 2.08
N ASN A 100 -30.01 -14.43 2.51
CA ASN A 100 -30.86 -13.92 3.59
C ASN A 100 -32.30 -13.64 3.13
N HIS A 101 -32.53 -13.31 1.85
CA HIS A 101 -33.87 -13.08 1.31
C HIS A 101 -34.79 -14.32 1.29
N PRO A 102 -34.35 -15.51 0.81
CA PRO A 102 -35.17 -16.72 0.75
C PRO A 102 -35.60 -17.28 2.11
N TYR A 103 -34.78 -17.10 3.15
CA TYR A 103 -35.11 -17.55 4.51
C TYR A 103 -35.79 -16.48 5.36
N SER A 104 -35.73 -15.19 4.98
CA SER A 104 -36.53 -14.13 5.64
C SER A 104 -38.00 -14.14 5.24
N THR A 105 -38.34 -14.78 4.13
CA THR A 105 -39.71 -15.06 3.70
C THR A 105 -40.01 -16.55 3.83
N ALA A 106 -39.74 -17.13 5.01
CA ALA A 106 -40.35 -18.40 5.37
C ALA A 106 -41.86 -18.14 5.60
N SER A 107 -42.62 -18.28 4.52
CA SER A 107 -44.05 -18.62 4.46
C SER A 107 -44.66 -18.95 5.84
N GLU A 108 -45.46 -18.02 6.38
CA GLU A 108 -46.54 -18.35 7.31
C GLU A 108 -47.75 -18.92 6.55
N GLU A 109 -47.56 -19.87 5.63
CA GLU A 109 -48.64 -20.64 5.02
C GLU A 109 -48.28 -22.13 5.01
N GLY A 110 -48.19 -22.67 6.23
CA GLY A 110 -48.00 -24.08 6.51
C GLY A 110 -49.02 -24.61 7.51
N ILE A 111 -50.28 -24.17 7.43
CA ILE A 111 -51.36 -24.76 8.23
C ILE A 111 -51.83 -26.05 7.53
N PHE A 112 -51.29 -27.20 7.94
CA PHE A 112 -51.95 -28.49 7.73
C PHE A 112 -52.80 -28.80 8.96
N ILE A 113 -54.12 -28.57 8.86
CA ILE A 113 -55.07 -29.07 9.86
C ILE A 113 -55.35 -30.55 9.56
N ASP A 114 -54.63 -31.47 10.21
CA ASP A 114 -55.13 -32.84 10.38
C ASP A 114 -56.06 -32.85 11.60
N LYS A 115 -57.34 -32.51 11.40
CA LYS A 115 -58.39 -32.77 12.40
C LYS A 115 -58.90 -34.19 12.17
N ARG A 116 -58.21 -35.17 12.78
CA ARG A 116 -58.81 -36.48 13.04
C ARG A 116 -59.93 -36.30 14.06
N ARG A 117 -61.11 -36.79 13.67
CA ARG A 117 -62.33 -36.88 14.46
C ARG A 117 -62.09 -37.63 15.77
N THR A 118 -62.59 -37.08 16.87
CA THR A 118 -63.27 -37.79 17.98
C THR A 118 -64.16 -36.80 18.70
#